data_AF-A0A1B1IE93-F1
#
_entry.id   AF-A0A1B1IE93-F1
#
_cell.length_a   1.000
_cell.length_b   1.000
_cell.length_c   1.000
_cell.angle_alpha   90.00
_cell.angle_beta   90.00
_cell.angle_gamma   90.00
#
_symmetry.space_group_name_H-M   'P 1'
#
loop_
_entity.id
_entity.type
_entity.pdbx_description
1 polymer ?
#
loop_
_entity_poly.entity_id
_entity_poly.type
_entity_poly.pdbx_seq_one_letter_code
_entity_poly.pdbx_strand_id
1 'polypeptide(L)' 'MDIKSEVIEIIDELFMEDVSDMMDEDLFDAGVLDSMGTVELIVEIENRFDIRVPVKNRRRYYGVEECLNACG' A
#
# COMPACT_ATOMS: atom_id res chain seq x y z
N MET A 1 11.47 6.87 12.47
CA MET A 1 10.98 6.69 11.09
C MET A 1 9.49 6.50 11.19
N ASP A 2 8.73 7.29 10.43
CA ASP A 2 7.29 7.16 10.37
C ASP A 2 6.99 6.23 9.19
N ILE A 3 6.43 5.06 9.47
CA ILE A 3 6.14 4.04 8.46
C ILE A 3 5.19 4.61 7.39
N LYS A 4 4.31 5.55 7.77
CA LYS A 4 3.40 6.18 6.80
C LYS A 4 4.15 6.98 5.75
N SER A 5 5.16 7.76 6.16
CA SER A 5 5.93 8.58 5.21
C SER A 5 6.68 7.72 4.21
N GLU A 6 7.28 6.62 4.64
CA GLU A 6 7.96 5.67 3.73
C GLU A 6 6.98 4.97 2.80
N VAL A 7 5.79 4.60 3.27
CA VAL A 7 4.75 4.00 2.40
C VAL A 7 4.25 5.00 1.36
N ILE A 8 4.08 6.28 1.73
CA ILE A 8 3.72 7.34 0.77
C ILE A 8 4.81 7.50 -0.29
N GLU A 9 6.09 7.54 0.11
CA GLU A 9 7.21 7.60 -0.85
C GLU A 9 7.18 6.42 -1.84
N ILE A 10 6.88 5.19 -1.37
CA ILE A 10 6.77 4.02 -2.26
C ILE A 10 5.61 4.19 -3.25
N ILE A 11 4.46 4.69 -2.80
CA ILE A 11 3.29 4.89 -3.68
C ILE A 11 3.60 6.00 -4.70
N ASP A 12 4.18 7.12 -4.27
CA ASP A 12 4.61 8.20 -5.18
C ASP A 12 5.64 7.69 -6.21
N GLU A 13 6.59 6.85 -5.80
CA GLU A 13 7.57 6.22 -6.69
C GLU A 13 6.94 5.26 -7.71
N LEU A 14 5.96 4.46 -7.29
CA LEU A 14 5.31 3.44 -8.13
C LEU A 14 4.29 4.02 -9.10
N PHE A 15 3.47 4.96 -8.65
CA PHE A 15 2.34 5.49 -9.42
C PHE A 15 2.63 6.87 -10.03
N MET A 16 3.75 7.51 -9.67
CA MET A 16 4.14 8.86 -10.12
C MET A 16 3.05 9.93 -9.85
N GLU A 17 2.16 9.66 -8.91
CA GLU A 17 1.11 10.54 -8.46
C GLU A 17 1.32 10.86 -6.99
N ASP A 18 1.14 12.13 -6.63
CA ASP A 18 1.22 12.58 -5.25
C ASP A 18 -0.05 12.17 -4.51
N VAL A 19 0.04 11.11 -3.70
CA VAL A 19 -1.10 10.60 -2.92
C VAL A 19 -1.12 11.14 -1.49
N SER A 20 -0.22 12.07 -1.16
CA SER A 20 -0.07 12.58 0.22
C SER A 20 -1.35 13.26 0.74
N ASP A 21 -2.12 13.89 -0.14
CA ASP A 21 -3.41 14.52 0.16
C ASP A 21 -4.62 13.57 -0.05
N MET A 22 -4.40 12.37 -0.60
CA MET A 22 -5.44 11.39 -0.93
C MET A 22 -5.52 10.22 0.06
N MET A 23 -4.85 10.32 1.21
CA MET A 23 -4.80 9.25 2.21
C MET A 23 -6.16 8.88 2.83
N ASP A 24 -7.10 9.82 2.84
CA ASP A 24 -8.47 9.62 3.34
C ASP A 24 -9.43 9.17 2.22
N GLU A 25 -8.96 9.11 0.97
CA GLU A 25 -9.73 8.65 -0.18
C GLU A 25 -9.41 7.18 -0.51
N ASP A 26 -10.37 6.49 -1.12
CA ASP A 26 -10.13 5.12 -1.60
C ASP A 26 -9.36 5.20 -2.93
N LEU A 27 -8.05 4.88 -2.87
CA LEU A 27 -7.15 4.89 -4.02
C LEU A 27 -7.58 3.92 -5.14
N PHE A 28 -8.35 2.87 -4.83
CA PHE A 28 -8.92 1.99 -5.86
C PHE A 28 -10.06 2.67 -6.62
N ASP A 29 -10.95 3.35 -5.89
CA ASP A 29 -12.06 4.08 -6.51
C ASP A 29 -11.57 5.32 -7.26
N ALA A 30 -10.49 5.95 -6.80
CA ALA A 30 -9.79 7.02 -7.50
C ALA A 30 -9.08 6.55 -8.79
N GLY A 31 -8.89 5.24 -8.96
CA GLY A 31 -8.22 4.66 -10.12
C GLY A 31 -6.69 4.72 -10.07
N VAL A 32 -6.12 5.13 -8.93
CA VAL A 32 -4.68 5.19 -8.69
C VAL A 32 -4.14 3.79 -8.41
N LEU A 33 -4.84 3.01 -7.57
CA LEU A 33 -4.46 1.65 -7.23
C LEU A 33 -5.32 0.64 -8.00
N ASP A 34 -4.67 -0.26 -8.72
CA ASP A 34 -5.34 -1.42 -9.33
C ASP A 34 -4.93 -2.73 -8.65
N SER A 35 -5.61 -3.83 -9.02
CA SER A 35 -5.31 -5.16 -8.49
C SER A 35 -3.89 -5.68 -8.76
N MET A 36 -3.19 -5.13 -9.76
CA MET A 36 -1.79 -5.43 -10.09
C MET A 36 -0.83 -4.51 -9.30
N GLY A 37 -1.08 -3.20 -9.26
CA GLY A 37 -0.34 -2.21 -8.49
C GLY A 37 -0.39 -2.49 -6.98
N THR A 38 -1.47 -3.09 -6.48
CA THR A 38 -1.52 -3.59 -5.09
C THR A 38 -0.47 -4.66 -4.83
N VAL A 39 -0.24 -5.56 -5.79
CA VAL A 39 0.76 -6.62 -5.65
C VAL A 39 2.17 -6.03 -5.70
N GLU A 40 2.39 -5.06 -6.58
CA GLU A 40 3.68 -4.37 -6.72
C GLU A 40 4.02 -3.54 -5.47
N LEU A 41 3.05 -2.81 -4.92
CA LEU A 41 3.19 -2.09 -3.65
C LEU A 41 3.57 -3.03 -2.50
N ILE A 42 2.93 -4.20 -2.41
CA ILE A 42 3.26 -5.19 -1.38
C ILE A 42 4.69 -5.68 -1.55
N VAL A 43 5.13 -6.00 -2.77
CA VAL A 43 6.50 -6.47 -3.03
C VAL A 43 7.53 -5.41 -2.63
N GLU A 44 7.29 -4.13 -2.92
CA GLU A 44 8.23 -3.07 -2.52
C GLU A 44 8.23 -2.81 -1.02
N ILE A 45 7.09 -2.93 -0.34
CA ILE A 45 7.03 -2.88 1.12
C ILE A 45 7.80 -4.06 1.73
N GLU A 46 7.64 -5.28 1.19
CA GLU A 46 8.41 -6.45 1.65
C GLU A 46 9.92 -6.23 1.48
N ASN A 47 10.35 -5.65 0.35
CA ASN A 47 11.76 -5.36 0.06
C ASN A 47 12.33 -4.27 0.97
N ARG A 48 11.60 -3.17 1.19
CA ARG A 48 12.11 -1.98 1.91
C ARG A 48 12.09 -2.17 3.42
N PHE A 49 11.11 -2.90 3.94
CA PHE A 49 10.98 -3.16 5.38
C PHE A 49 11.52 -4.53 5.82
N ASP A 50 12.01 -5.37 4.90
CA ASP A 50 12.44 -6.76 5.14
C ASP A 50 11.37 -7.59 5.88
N ILE A 51 10.10 -7.34 5.55
CA ILE A 51 8.95 -8.05 6.10
C ILE A 51 8.36 -9.00 5.07
N ARG A 52 7.60 -9.98 5.54
CA ARG A 52 6.77 -10.82 4.67
C ARG A 52 5.30 -10.55 4.96
N VAL A 53 4.59 -10.04 3.98
CA VAL A 53 3.15 -9.83 4.02
C VAL A 53 2.49 -11.10 3.48
N PRO A 54 1.91 -11.94 4.35
CA PRO A 54 1.31 -13.19 3.89
C PRO A 54 0.08 -12.91 3.03
N VAL A 55 0.18 -13.26 1.74
CA VAL A 55 -0.84 -13.11 0.69
C VAL A 55 -2.03 -14.08 0.87
N LYS A 56 -2.47 -14.35 2.10
CA LYS A 56 -3.61 -15.23 2.39
C LYS A 56 -4.91 -14.45 2.12
N ASN A 57 -5.66 -14.88 1.10
CA ASN A 57 -6.95 -14.35 0.64
C ASN A 57 -6.95 -13.04 -0.18
N ARG A 58 -6.42 -13.10 -1.42
CA ARG A 58 -6.64 -12.09 -2.49
C ARG A 58 -8.06 -12.06 -3.08
N ARG A 59 -9.12 -12.27 -2.28
CA ARG A 59 -10.52 -12.32 -2.80
C ARG A 59 -11.45 -11.27 -2.24
N ARG A 60 -11.04 -10.45 -1.26
CA ARG A 60 -11.90 -9.41 -0.70
C ARG A 60 -11.03 -8.39 0.00
N TYR A 61 -11.08 -7.15 -0.49
CA TYR A 61 -10.74 -5.85 0.11
C TYR A 61 -9.73 -5.85 1.27
N TYR A 62 -8.67 -5.05 1.15
CA TYR A 62 -7.95 -4.56 2.31
C TYR A 62 -8.04 -3.04 2.32
N GLY A 63 -8.80 -2.50 3.27
CA GLY A 63 -8.64 -1.11 3.68
C GLY A 63 -7.32 -0.95 4.45
N VAL A 64 -6.74 0.24 4.39
CA VAL A 64 -5.44 0.60 4.98
C VAL A 64 -5.30 0.20 6.46
N GLU A 65 -6.42 0.13 7.19
CA GLU A 65 -6.50 -0.22 8.61
C GLU A 65 -6.14 -1.70 8.92
N GLU A 66 -6.38 -2.64 8.01
CA GLU A 66 -6.01 -4.05 8.19
C GLU A 66 -4.52 -4.30 7.91
N CYS A 67 -3.92 -3.53 7.00
CA CYS A 67 -2.47 -3.54 6.78
C CYS A 67 -1.71 -3.06 8.03
N LEU A 68 -2.22 -2.03 8.70
CA LEU A 68 -1.65 -1.52 9.96
C LEU A 68 -1.75 -2.56 11.10
N ASN A 69 -2.84 -3.32 11.20
CA ASN A 69 -3.00 -4.35 12.22
C ASN A 69 -2.16 -5.62 11.98
N ALA A 70 -1.77 -5.89 10.73
CA ALA A 70 -0.88 -7.01 10.41
C ALA A 70 0.60 -6.74 10.75
N CYS A 71 0.98 -5.46 10.90
CA CYS A 71 2.34 -5.07 11.26
C CYS A 71 2.67 -5.20 12.75
N GLY A 72 1.67 -5.29 13.64
CA GLY A 72 1.87 -5.42 15.09
C GLY A 72 2.23 -4.11 15.78
#